data_AF-A0A1J5IA26-F1
#
_entry.id   AF-A0A1J5IA26-F1
#
_cell.length_a   1.000
_cell.length_b   1.000
_cell.length_c   1.000
_cell.angle_alpha   90.00
_cell.angle_beta   90.00
_cell.angle_gamma   90.00
#
_symmetry.space_group_name_H-M   'P 1'
#
loop_
_entity.id
_entity.type
_entity.pdbx_description
1 polymer ?
#
loop_
_entity_poly.entity_id
_entity_poly.type
_entity_poly.pdbx_seq_one_letter_code
_entity_poly.pdbx_strand_id
1 'polypeptide(L)'
;MRTEIYKQLTTNNLEIDFIEVKLTQRTPTTPKLYQGVGSVYQTDNGELELKLYYRYPDDSPPLRALNTNKHVQVGKIISDERYFDLVAKDMSGNIWTAERVYLSDTSFSFPSVGKIIKIQLESIKSVQKHEKFDTLKGLSSAIFIIPGTYNVPFNKYTDHKTGSTLNKLEFGTCQPVLHQFFKN
;
A
#
# COMPACT_ATOMS: atom_id res chain seq x y z
N MET A 1 9.60 0.48 -16.26
CA MET A 1 8.74 1.00 -15.18
C MET A 1 8.88 0.19 -13.89
N ARG A 2 8.60 -1.13 -13.85
CA ARG A 2 8.72 -1.95 -12.62
C ARG A 2 10.10 -1.90 -11.95
N THR A 3 11.19 -1.99 -12.72
CA THR A 3 12.57 -1.96 -12.20
C THR A 3 12.93 -0.66 -11.48
N GLU A 4 12.37 0.47 -11.93
CA GLU A 4 12.65 1.77 -11.33
C GLU A 4 12.00 1.89 -9.95
N ILE A 5 10.73 1.46 -9.83
CA ILE A 5 10.02 1.42 -8.55
C ILE A 5 10.77 0.54 -7.54
N TYR A 6 11.31 -0.61 -7.97
CA TYR A 6 12.09 -1.48 -7.07
C TYR A 6 13.36 -0.82 -6.57
N LYS A 7 14.13 -0.20 -7.48
CA LYS A 7 15.33 0.53 -7.10
C LYS A 7 14.98 1.61 -6.09
N GLN A 8 13.90 2.35 -6.35
CA GLN A 8 13.49 3.44 -5.48
C GLN A 8 13.06 2.97 -4.08
N LEU A 9 12.29 1.88 -4.01
CA LEU A 9 11.89 1.25 -2.75
C LEU A 9 13.09 0.82 -1.90
N THR A 10 14.17 0.35 -2.52
CA THR A 10 15.38 -0.09 -1.79
C THR A 10 16.24 1.08 -1.30
N THR A 11 16.04 2.28 -1.84
CA THR A 11 16.79 3.49 -1.48
C THR A 11 15.94 4.52 -0.74
N ASN A 12 14.75 4.12 -0.24
CA ASN A 12 13.80 4.99 0.49
C ASN A 12 13.46 6.29 -0.25
N ASN A 13 13.39 6.26 -1.58
CA ASN A 13 13.11 7.43 -2.41
C ASN A 13 12.00 7.15 -3.43
N LEU A 14 11.10 6.22 -3.10
CA LEU A 14 9.89 6.02 -3.89
C LEU A 14 9.09 7.32 -3.93
N GLU A 15 8.68 7.71 -5.13
CA GLU A 15 7.71 8.77 -5.38
C GLU A 15 6.83 8.36 -6.55
N ILE A 16 5.51 8.40 -6.35
CA ILE A 16 4.52 8.04 -7.35
C ILE A 16 3.50 9.18 -7.41
N ASP A 17 3.49 9.87 -8.55
CA ASP A 17 2.52 10.92 -8.83
C ASP A 17 1.20 10.36 -9.37
N PHE A 18 0.11 10.88 -8.83
CA PHE A 18 -1.25 10.52 -9.19
C PHE A 18 -2.00 11.72 -9.77
N ILE A 19 -2.49 11.53 -10.99
CA ILE A 19 -3.38 12.47 -11.68
C ILE A 19 -4.81 12.39 -11.13
N GLU A 20 -5.14 11.31 -10.42
CA GLU A 20 -6.41 11.13 -9.74
C GLU A 20 -6.19 10.31 -8.46
N VAL A 21 -6.72 10.80 -7.35
CA VAL A 21 -6.73 10.15 -6.04
C VAL A 21 -8.13 10.27 -5.48
N LYS A 22 -8.68 9.18 -4.98
CA LYS A 22 -9.99 9.10 -4.36
C LYS A 22 -9.91 8.38 -3.02
N LEU A 23 -10.34 9.04 -1.95
CA LEU A 23 -10.53 8.47 -0.62
C LEU A 23 -12.02 8.38 -0.31
N THR A 24 -12.51 7.18 -0.05
CA THR A 24 -13.93 6.93 0.26
C THR A 24 -14.07 6.33 1.65
N GLN A 25 -14.85 6.96 2.53
CA GLN A 25 -15.06 6.46 3.88
C GLN A 25 -15.82 5.12 3.87
N ARG A 26 -15.41 4.17 4.72
CA ARG A 26 -16.04 2.84 4.84
C ARG A 26 -17.31 2.90 5.69
N THR A 27 -18.35 3.54 5.19
CA THR A 27 -19.68 3.61 5.83
C THR A 27 -20.81 3.40 4.82
N PRO A 28 -21.89 2.67 5.17
CA PRO A 28 -22.95 2.34 4.21
C PRO A 28 -23.93 3.48 3.93
N THR A 29 -23.98 4.53 4.76
CA THR A 29 -25.03 5.55 4.69
C THR A 29 -24.65 6.76 3.84
N THR A 30 -23.63 7.50 4.27
CA THR A 30 -23.20 8.77 3.63
C THR A 30 -21.68 8.90 3.73
N PRO A 31 -20.92 8.20 2.86
CA PRO A 31 -19.47 8.19 2.95
C PRO A 31 -18.88 9.55 2.60
N LYS A 32 -17.95 10.03 3.43
CA LYS A 32 -17.11 11.17 3.07
C LYS A 32 -16.22 10.80 1.90
N LEU A 33 -16.11 11.73 0.95
CA LEU A 33 -15.33 11.59 -0.26
C LEU A 33 -14.31 12.72 -0.37
N TYR A 34 -13.05 12.36 -0.57
CA TYR A 34 -12.00 13.31 -0.98
C TYR A 34 -11.46 12.88 -2.33
N GLN A 35 -11.44 13.80 -3.28
CA GLN A 35 -10.92 13.56 -4.62
C GLN A 35 -10.02 14.72 -5.07
N GLY A 36 -8.93 14.38 -5.73
CA GLY A 36 -7.96 15.38 -6.21
C GLY A 36 -6.72 14.74 -6.83
N VAL A 37 -5.66 15.52 -6.93
CA VAL A 37 -4.33 15.05 -7.35
C VAL A 37 -3.45 14.84 -6.13
N GLY A 38 -2.41 14.03 -6.26
CA GLY A 38 -1.52 13.80 -5.13
C GLY A 38 -0.32 12.94 -5.49
N SER A 39 0.45 12.59 -4.48
CA SER A 39 1.57 11.68 -4.62
C SER A 39 1.68 10.77 -3.40
N VAL A 40 2.21 9.57 -3.60
CA VAL A 40 2.73 8.74 -2.52
C VAL A 40 4.24 8.76 -2.59
N TYR A 41 4.88 9.00 -1.45
CA TYR A 41 6.33 8.96 -1.35
C TYR A 41 6.78 8.20 -0.11
N GLN A 42 8.03 7.73 -0.13
CA GLN A 42 8.71 7.24 1.06
C GLN A 42 9.32 8.39 1.84
N THR A 43 9.13 8.38 3.16
CA THR A 43 9.86 9.24 4.09
C THR A 43 11.28 8.71 4.28
N ASP A 44 12.16 9.51 4.90
CA ASP A 44 13.53 9.09 5.23
C ASP A 44 13.57 7.83 6.11
N ASN A 45 12.49 7.56 6.86
CA ASN A 45 12.33 6.37 7.70
C ASN A 45 11.80 5.15 6.92
N GLY A 46 11.57 5.27 5.61
CA GLY A 46 11.04 4.22 4.73
C GLY A 46 9.52 4.04 4.79
N GLU A 47 8.82 4.90 5.52
CA GLU A 47 7.35 4.86 5.64
C GLU A 47 6.69 5.47 4.42
N LEU A 48 5.54 4.96 4.00
CA LEU A 48 4.78 5.53 2.89
C LEU A 48 3.86 6.64 3.39
N GLU A 49 3.94 7.83 2.77
CA GLU A 49 3.03 8.95 3.02
C GLU A 49 2.30 9.33 1.72
N LEU A 50 0.97 9.37 1.76
CA LEU A 50 0.13 9.98 0.75
C LEU A 50 0.00 11.48 1.04
N LYS A 51 0.18 12.31 0.01
CA LYS A 51 -0.15 13.73 0.02
C LYS A 51 -1.19 14.00 -1.07
N LEU A 52 -2.40 14.38 -0.65
CA LEU A 52 -3.53 14.67 -1.52
C LEU A 52 -3.88 16.16 -1.47
N TYR A 53 -3.94 16.80 -2.63
CA TYR A 53 -4.45 18.15 -2.81
C TYR A 53 -5.95 18.09 -3.10
N TYR A 54 -6.75 18.48 -2.13
CA TYR A 54 -8.20 18.55 -2.24
C TYR A 54 -8.65 20.00 -2.40
N ARG A 55 -9.43 20.27 -3.44
CA ARG A 55 -10.08 21.58 -3.63
C ARG A 55 -11.47 21.54 -3.00
N TYR A 56 -11.85 22.62 -2.30
CA TYR A 56 -13.21 22.73 -1.80
C TYR A 56 -14.20 22.84 -2.96
N PRO A 57 -15.30 22.07 -2.95
CA PRO A 57 -16.43 22.35 -3.82
C PRO A 57 -17.11 23.63 -3.30
N ASP A 58 -16.92 24.74 -4.03
CA ASP A 58 -17.43 26.12 -3.78
C ASP A 58 -16.83 26.91 -2.59
N ASP A 59 -17.11 28.24 -2.56
CA ASP A 59 -16.76 29.27 -1.53
C ASP A 59 -17.33 28.97 -0.12
N SER A 60 -17.58 27.70 0.17
CA SER A 60 -17.88 27.22 1.51
C SER A 60 -16.74 27.63 2.46
N PRO A 61 -17.04 28.36 3.55
CA PRO A 61 -16.00 28.85 4.44
C PRO A 61 -15.18 27.66 4.97
N PRO A 62 -13.85 27.82 5.08
CA PRO A 62 -12.97 26.76 5.51
C PRO A 62 -13.12 26.58 7.02
N LEU A 63 -14.23 26.03 7.52
CA LEU A 63 -14.43 25.65 8.92
C LEU A 63 -15.82 25.03 9.10
N ARG A 64 -15.86 23.72 9.42
CA ARG A 64 -16.85 23.05 10.31
C ARG A 64 -16.85 21.51 10.28
N ALA A 65 -15.96 20.83 9.55
CA ALA A 65 -16.10 19.39 9.33
C ALA A 65 -15.11 18.45 10.04
N LEU A 66 -14.34 18.91 11.03
CA LEU A 66 -13.54 18.02 11.89
C LEU A 66 -14.11 18.00 13.31
N ASN A 67 -15.31 17.45 13.44
CA ASN A 67 -15.75 16.85 14.71
C ASN A 67 -15.57 15.33 14.60
N THR A 68 -14.41 14.88 14.10
CA THR A 68 -14.08 13.46 13.97
C THR A 68 -13.49 12.86 15.24
N ASN A 69 -13.15 13.69 16.23
CA ASN A 69 -12.61 13.24 17.50
C ASN A 69 -13.66 13.19 18.61
N LYS A 70 -14.55 12.18 18.54
CA LYS A 70 -14.73 11.39 19.77
C LYS A 70 -13.36 10.75 20.03
N HIS A 71 -12.68 11.20 21.08
CA HIS A 71 -11.39 10.70 21.52
C HIS A 71 -11.35 9.17 21.37
N VAL A 72 -10.40 8.65 20.57
CA VAL A 72 -10.13 7.21 20.57
C VAL A 72 -9.59 6.90 21.94
N GLN A 73 -10.40 6.26 22.77
CA GLN A 73 -9.93 5.80 24.07
C GLN A 73 -8.95 4.65 23.81
N VAL A 74 -7.76 4.76 24.41
CA VAL A 74 -6.75 3.69 24.37
C VAL A 74 -7.41 2.38 24.81
N GLY A 75 -7.17 1.30 24.06
CA GLY A 75 -7.78 -0.01 24.30
C GLY A 75 -9.14 -0.25 23.63
N LYS A 76 -9.66 0.70 22.84
CA LYS A 76 -10.86 0.48 22.02
C LYS A 76 -10.51 0.20 20.55
N ILE A 77 -11.20 -0.77 19.98
CA ILE A 77 -11.17 -1.04 18.54
C ILE A 77 -11.79 0.16 17.82
N ILE A 78 -11.06 0.71 16.85
CA ILE A 78 -11.55 1.79 15.99
C ILE A 78 -12.59 1.21 15.03
N SER A 79 -13.80 1.79 15.03
CA SER A 79 -14.90 1.42 14.14
C SER A 79 -14.50 1.55 12.66
N ASP A 80 -15.02 0.66 11.81
CA ASP A 80 -14.72 0.63 10.37
C ASP A 80 -15.07 1.96 9.68
N GLU A 81 -16.09 2.66 10.17
CA GLU A 81 -16.52 3.97 9.67
C GLU A 81 -15.44 5.06 9.78
N ARG A 82 -14.39 4.85 10.58
CA ARG A 82 -13.28 5.80 10.75
C ARG A 82 -12.22 5.64 9.65
N TYR A 83 -12.28 4.55 8.89
CA TYR A 83 -11.33 4.24 7.85
C TYR A 83 -11.85 4.61 6.46
N PHE A 84 -10.91 4.76 5.54
CA PHE A 84 -11.15 5.10 4.15
C PHE A 84 -10.46 4.08 3.24
N ASP A 85 -11.00 3.91 2.05
CA ASP A 85 -10.34 3.17 0.98
C ASP A 85 -9.83 4.15 -0.08
N LEU A 86 -8.57 3.93 -0.49
CA LEU A 86 -7.85 4.67 -1.50
C LEU A 86 -7.97 3.97 -2.84
N VAL A 87 -8.31 4.74 -3.87
CA VAL A 87 -8.13 4.38 -5.27
C VAL A 87 -7.43 5.55 -5.97
N ALA A 88 -6.30 5.29 -6.62
CA ALA A 88 -5.52 6.31 -7.31
C ALA A 88 -5.10 5.84 -8.71
N LYS A 89 -4.84 6.79 -9.61
CA LYS A 89 -4.38 6.55 -10.97
C LYS A 89 -3.12 7.37 -11.24
N ASP A 90 -2.05 6.68 -11.62
CA ASP A 90 -0.78 7.34 -11.96
C ASP A 90 -0.78 7.90 -13.38
N MET A 91 0.28 8.65 -13.74
CA MET A 91 0.45 9.21 -15.08
C MET A 91 0.51 8.16 -16.19
N SER A 92 0.85 6.92 -15.85
CA SER A 92 0.90 5.79 -16.79
C SER A 92 -0.42 5.04 -16.90
N GLY A 93 -1.45 5.48 -16.16
CA GLY A 93 -2.76 4.88 -16.13
C GLY A 93 -2.89 3.63 -15.25
N ASN A 94 -1.85 3.27 -14.48
CA ASN A 94 -1.98 2.16 -13.53
C ASN A 94 -2.89 2.57 -12.37
N ILE A 95 -3.68 1.62 -11.90
CA ILE A 95 -4.54 1.82 -10.72
C ILE A 95 -3.79 1.35 -9.49
N TRP A 96 -3.87 2.15 -8.43
CA TRP A 96 -3.29 1.89 -7.14
C TRP A 96 -4.37 1.89 -6.07
N THR A 97 -4.31 0.96 -5.13
CA THR A 97 -5.28 0.84 -4.05
C THR A 97 -4.61 0.67 -2.70
N ALA A 98 -5.26 1.21 -1.67
CA ALA A 98 -4.96 0.90 -0.27
C ALA A 98 -6.29 0.84 0.49
N GLU A 99 -6.40 -0.11 1.41
CA GLU A 99 -7.60 -0.31 2.21
C GLU A 99 -7.35 0.10 3.65
N ARG A 100 -8.43 0.45 4.36
CA ARG A 100 -8.38 0.77 5.79
C ARG A 100 -7.39 1.90 6.13
N VAL A 101 -7.34 2.93 5.29
CA VAL A 101 -6.53 4.13 5.50
C VAL A 101 -7.16 4.98 6.60
N TYR A 102 -6.40 5.27 7.67
CA TYR A 102 -6.87 6.07 8.80
C TYR A 102 -6.56 7.56 8.60
N LEU A 103 -7.57 8.43 8.72
CA LEU A 103 -7.38 9.87 8.69
C LEU A 103 -7.50 10.42 10.11
N SER A 104 -6.40 10.98 10.63
CA SER A 104 -6.38 11.72 11.89
C SER A 104 -6.73 13.19 11.68
N ASP A 105 -7.09 13.91 12.74
CA ASP A 105 -7.29 15.36 12.67
C ASP A 105 -5.99 16.11 12.29
N THR A 106 -4.82 15.52 12.57
CA THR A 106 -3.51 16.05 12.14
C THR A 106 -3.20 15.82 10.67
N SER A 107 -4.03 15.04 9.96
CA SER A 107 -3.85 14.74 8.54
C SER A 107 -4.17 15.94 7.63
N PHE A 108 -4.70 17.05 8.15
CA PHE A 108 -5.20 18.16 7.32
C PHE A 108 -4.41 19.45 7.50
N SER A 109 -4.07 20.11 6.39
CA SER A 109 -3.70 21.53 6.36
C SER A 109 -4.77 22.35 5.63
N PHE A 110 -4.99 23.61 6.03
CA PHE A 110 -6.12 24.43 5.58
C PHE A 110 -5.67 25.73 4.88
N PRO A 111 -5.11 25.67 3.66
CA PRO A 111 -4.94 26.83 2.80
C PRO A 111 -6.30 27.41 2.36
N SER A 112 -6.29 28.64 1.83
CA SER A 112 -7.50 29.40 1.50
C SER A 112 -8.38 28.79 0.39
N VAL A 113 -7.81 28.00 -0.51
CA VAL A 113 -8.51 27.48 -1.72
C VAL A 113 -8.81 25.96 -1.62
N GLY A 114 -8.31 25.29 -0.59
CA GLY A 114 -8.41 23.83 -0.47
C GLY A 114 -7.81 23.29 0.82
N LYS A 115 -7.55 21.99 0.86
CA LYS A 115 -6.80 21.35 1.94
C LYS A 115 -5.81 20.33 1.43
N ILE A 116 -4.67 20.22 2.11
CA ILE A 116 -3.74 19.12 1.89
C ILE A 116 -4.07 18.04 2.91
N ILE A 117 -4.29 16.82 2.42
CA ILE A 117 -4.50 15.65 3.26
C ILE A 117 -3.21 14.82 3.22
N LYS A 118 -2.54 14.67 4.36
CA LYS A 118 -1.34 13.85 4.54
C LYS A 118 -1.68 12.61 5.34
N ILE A 119 -1.36 11.43 4.84
CA ILE A 119 -1.74 10.17 5.48
C ILE A 119 -0.60 9.16 5.36
N GLN A 120 -0.24 8.54 6.48
CA GLN A 120 0.66 7.39 6.47
C GLN A 120 -0.09 6.15 5.93
N LEU A 121 0.50 5.46 4.97
CA LEU A 121 -0.02 4.23 4.39
C LEU A 121 0.76 3.02 4.93
N GLU A 122 0.05 2.01 5.39
CA GLU A 122 0.67 0.73 5.76
C GLU A 122 1.07 -0.08 4.51
N SER A 123 0.28 0.03 3.44
CA SER A 123 0.55 -0.63 2.17
C SER A 123 -0.14 0.07 1.01
N ILE A 124 0.39 -0.09 -0.18
CA ILE A 124 -0.25 0.30 -1.44
C ILE A 124 -0.04 -0.82 -2.46
N LYS A 125 -1.06 -1.10 -3.28
CA LYS A 125 -1.05 -2.17 -4.28
C LYS A 125 -1.33 -1.60 -5.65
N SER A 126 -0.52 -1.94 -6.64
CA SER A 126 -0.85 -1.68 -8.04
C SER A 126 -1.72 -2.80 -8.59
N VAL A 127 -2.90 -2.46 -9.10
CA VAL A 127 -3.80 -3.39 -9.77
C VAL A 127 -3.59 -3.24 -11.27
N GLN A 128 -2.79 -4.13 -11.85
CA GLN A 128 -2.60 -4.18 -13.30
C GLN A 128 -3.57 -5.20 -13.90
N LYS A 129 -4.43 -4.74 -14.82
CA LYS A 129 -5.17 -5.67 -15.69
C LYS A 129 -4.15 -6.32 -16.61
N HIS A 130 -3.82 -7.58 -16.35
CA HIS A 130 -2.97 -8.36 -17.23
C HIS A 130 -3.72 -8.64 -18.54
N GLU A 131 -3.56 -7.77 -19.53
CA GLU A 131 -3.81 -8.16 -20.91
C GLU A 131 -2.55 -8.88 -21.40
N LYS A 132 -2.63 -10.22 -21.48
CA LYS A 132 -1.68 -11.13 -22.15
C LYS A 132 -0.32 -11.34 -21.46
N PHE A 133 -0.31 -12.22 -20.45
CA PHE A 133 0.90 -12.99 -20.08
C PHE A 133 0.61 -14.50 -20.08
N ASP A 134 -0.16 -14.95 -21.07
CA ASP A 134 -0.59 -16.34 -21.22
C ASP A 134 0.45 -17.24 -21.93
N THR A 135 1.67 -16.75 -22.16
CA THR A 135 2.71 -17.47 -22.91
C THR A 135 3.84 -18.08 -22.08
N LEU A 136 3.80 -18.00 -20.75
CA LEU A 136 4.71 -18.77 -19.87
C LEU A 136 3.90 -19.56 -18.84
N LYS A 137 3.24 -20.63 -19.29
CA LYS A 137 2.68 -21.66 -18.40
C LYS A 137 3.77 -22.15 -17.43
N GLY A 138 3.65 -21.81 -16.14
CA GLY A 138 4.31 -22.55 -15.07
C GLY A 138 5.34 -21.80 -14.20
N LEU A 139 5.61 -20.51 -14.42
CA LEU A 139 6.50 -19.73 -13.54
C LEU A 139 5.77 -18.56 -12.91
N SER A 140 5.10 -18.81 -11.79
CA SER A 140 4.65 -17.76 -10.87
C SER A 140 5.83 -17.34 -10.00
N SER A 141 6.50 -16.24 -10.36
CA SER A 141 7.51 -15.62 -9.49
C SER A 141 6.87 -14.57 -8.59
N ALA A 142 7.17 -14.61 -7.29
CA ALA A 142 6.90 -13.52 -6.36
C ALA A 142 8.24 -12.89 -5.97
N ILE A 143 8.30 -11.56 -5.94
CA ILE A 143 9.46 -10.81 -5.47
C ILE A 143 9.06 -10.16 -4.15
N PHE A 144 9.80 -10.46 -3.09
CA PHE A 144 9.67 -9.81 -1.79
C PHE A 144 10.88 -8.91 -1.58
N ILE A 145 10.63 -7.65 -1.21
CA ILE A 145 11.67 -6.70 -0.83
C ILE A 145 11.48 -6.43 0.66
N ILE A 146 12.47 -6.81 1.46
CA ILE A 146 12.47 -6.60 2.90
C ILE A 146 13.66 -5.70 3.22
N PRO A 147 13.44 -4.42 3.58
CA PRO A 147 14.54 -3.51 3.85
C PRO A 147 15.28 -3.92 5.12
N GLY A 148 16.61 -4.03 5.04
CA GLY A 148 17.45 -4.41 6.16
C GLY A 148 18.55 -5.39 5.78
N THR A 149 19.41 -5.71 6.75
CA THR A 149 20.40 -6.77 6.60
C THR A 149 19.89 -8.02 7.29
N TYR A 150 19.74 -9.11 6.53
CA TYR A 150 19.22 -10.38 7.03
C TYR A 150 20.22 -11.49 6.79
N ASN A 151 20.44 -12.30 7.83
CA ASN A 151 21.11 -13.58 7.68
C ASN A 151 20.09 -14.57 7.11
N VAL A 152 20.06 -14.69 5.78
CA VAL A 152 19.21 -15.67 5.11
C VAL A 152 19.83 -17.05 5.31
N PRO A 153 19.13 -18.01 5.94
CA PRO A 153 19.67 -19.35 6.11
C PRO A 153 19.71 -20.04 4.74
N PHE A 154 20.90 -20.33 4.23
CA PHE A 154 21.06 -21.10 3.00
C PHE A 154 21.09 -22.59 3.34
N ASN A 155 20.36 -23.41 2.57
CA ASN A 155 20.27 -24.86 2.78
C ASN A 155 20.71 -25.69 1.56
N LYS A 156 21.15 -25.02 0.47
CA LYS A 156 21.60 -25.66 -0.76
C LYS A 156 22.91 -25.05 -1.24
N TYR A 157 23.77 -25.92 -1.77
CA TYR A 157 25.03 -25.57 -2.38
C TYR A 157 24.86 -25.35 -3.89
N THR A 158 25.61 -24.40 -4.44
CA THR A 158 25.89 -24.33 -5.87
C THR A 158 27.27 -24.91 -6.13
N ASP A 159 27.35 -25.94 -6.96
CA ASP A 159 28.62 -26.56 -7.33
C ASP A 159 29.28 -25.79 -8.48
N HIS A 160 30.57 -25.53 -8.33
CA HIS A 160 31.43 -24.93 -9.33
C HIS A 160 32.60 -25.88 -9.63
N LYS A 161 33.28 -25.68 -10.76
CA LYS A 161 34.43 -26.51 -11.15
C LYS A 161 35.58 -26.52 -10.12
N THR A 162 35.63 -25.52 -9.24
CA THR A 162 36.68 -25.31 -8.23
C THR A 162 36.21 -25.53 -6.79
N GLY A 163 34.98 -26.01 -6.58
CA GLY A 163 34.40 -26.23 -5.25
C GLY A 163 32.92 -25.83 -5.18
N SER A 164 32.33 -25.92 -3.99
CA SER A 164 30.89 -25.65 -3.77
C SER A 164 30.69 -24.47 -2.85
N THR A 165 29.62 -23.68 -3.05
CA THR A 165 29.28 -22.52 -2.21
C THR A 165 27.85 -22.62 -1.68
N LEU A 166 27.65 -22.46 -0.37
CA LEU A 166 26.34 -22.46 0.26
C LEU A 166 25.65 -21.10 0.06
N ASN A 167 24.88 -20.95 -1.02
CA ASN A 167 24.31 -19.67 -1.45
C ASN A 167 22.86 -19.77 -1.97
N LYS A 168 22.21 -20.93 -1.82
CA LYS A 168 20.83 -21.16 -2.27
C LYS A 168 19.94 -21.53 -1.09
N LEU A 169 18.75 -20.92 -1.03
CA LEU A 169 17.68 -21.26 -0.11
C LEU A 169 16.52 -21.86 -0.93
N GLU A 170 16.22 -23.13 -0.69
CA GLU A 170 15.03 -23.81 -1.20
C GLU A 170 14.03 -24.04 -0.06
N PHE A 171 12.81 -23.54 -0.23
CA PHE A 171 11.71 -23.85 0.67
C PHE A 171 11.19 -25.26 0.36
N GLY A 172 11.00 -26.08 1.39
CA GLY A 172 10.35 -27.38 1.24
C GLY A 172 8.91 -27.21 0.79
N THR A 173 8.41 -28.10 -0.06
CA THR A 173 6.99 -28.15 -0.40
C THR A 173 6.22 -28.72 0.78
N CYS A 174 5.36 -27.93 1.43
CA CYS A 174 4.34 -28.49 2.32
C CYS A 174 3.38 -29.34 1.47
N GLN A 175 3.40 -30.66 1.64
CA GLN A 175 2.30 -31.49 1.15
C GLN A 175 1.04 -31.15 1.97
N PRO A 176 -0.11 -30.87 1.35
CA PRO A 176 -1.36 -30.77 2.07
C PRO A 176 -1.70 -32.15 2.64
N VAL A 177 -1.56 -32.33 3.95
CA VAL A 177 -2.06 -33.52 4.64
C VAL A 177 -3.58 -33.41 4.68
N LEU A 178 -4.25 -34.04 3.72
CA LEU A 178 -5.69 -34.30 3.80
C LEU A 178 -5.93 -35.35 4.89
N HIS A 179 -6.16 -34.90 6.13
CA HIS A 179 -6.79 -35.76 7.13
C HIS A 179 -8.24 -35.99 6.73
N GLN A 180 -8.51 -37.11 6.03
CA GLN A 180 -9.85 -37.68 5.95
C GLN A 180 -10.22 -38.22 7.34
N PHE A 181 -11.01 -37.45 8.09
CA PHE A 181 -11.75 -38.00 9.22
C PHE A 181 -12.91 -38.83 8.68
N PHE A 182 -12.74 -40.15 8.64
CA PHE A 182 -13.88 -41.06 8.59
C PHE A 182 -14.64 -40.95 9.91
N LYS A 183 -15.90 -40.51 9.87
CA LYS A 183 -16.86 -40.76 10.94
C LYS A 183 -17.59 -42.06 10.59
N ASN A 184 -17.53 -43.01 11.53
CA ASN A 184 -18.41 -44.18 11.60
C ASN A 184 -19.87 -43.76 11.76
#